data_AF-A0A554J9N6-F1
#
_entry.id   AF-A0A554J9N6-F1
#
_cell.length_a   1.000
_cell.length_b   1.000
_cell.length_c   1.000
_cell.angle_alpha   90.00
_cell.angle_beta   90.00
_cell.angle_gamma   90.00
#
_symmetry.space_group_name_H-M   'P 1'
#
loop_
_entity.id
_entity.type
_entity.pdbx_description
1 polymer ?
#
loop_
_entity_poly.entity_id
_entity_poly.type
_entity_poly.pdbx_seq_one_letter_code
_entity_poly.pdbx_strand_id
1 'polypeptide(L)' 'MAKDWTKLVKAYKGLWVALAEDETTVLGAGKTVQAALLAAKKKSPKMPFLTHVPDRIVSYVGSL' A
#
# COMPACT_ATOMS: atom_id res chain seq x y z
N MET A 1 11.41 -3.69 14.51
CA MET A 1 11.14 -2.23 14.61
C MET A 1 9.89 -1.95 13.79
N ALA A 2 8.80 -1.49 14.39
CA ALA A 2 7.54 -1.27 13.68
C ALA A 2 7.70 -0.04 12.77
N LYS A 3 7.55 -0.22 11.45
CA LYS A 3 7.48 0.91 10.51
C LYS A 3 6.13 1.61 10.72
N ASP A 4 6.12 2.94 10.75
CA ASP A 4 4.88 3.73 10.85
C ASP A 4 4.17 3.75 9.50
N TRP A 5 3.11 2.95 9.37
CA TRP A 5 2.29 2.87 8.15
C TRP A 5 1.06 3.79 8.21
N THR A 6 0.91 4.57 9.29
CA THR A 6 -0.28 5.37 9.57
C THR A 6 -0.52 6.41 8.48
N LYS A 7 0.56 7.04 8.00
CA LYS A 7 0.49 8.02 6.90
C LYS A 7 0.12 7.38 5.57
N LEU A 8 0.66 6.18 5.31
CA LEU A 8 0.42 5.41 4.09
C LEU A 8 -1.03 4.94 4.03
N VAL A 9 -1.51 4.36 5.13
CA VAL A 9 -2.91 3.94 5.24
C VAL A 9 -3.83 5.15 5.12
N LYS A 10 -3.53 6.29 5.74
CA LYS A 10 -4.37 7.49 5.64
C LYS A 10 -4.46 8.06 4.22
N ALA A 11 -3.35 8.07 3.48
CA ALA A 11 -3.29 8.63 2.13
C ALA A 11 -3.89 7.70 1.05
N TYR A 12 -3.82 6.39 1.24
CA TYR A 12 -4.18 5.40 0.21
C TYR A 12 -5.30 4.45 0.63
N LYS A 13 -6.20 4.85 1.53
CA LYS A 13 -7.35 4.04 1.95
C LYS A 13 -8.16 3.53 0.74
N GLY A 14 -8.40 2.23 0.71
CA GLY A 14 -9.17 1.58 -0.35
C GLY A 14 -8.45 1.49 -1.70
N LEU A 15 -7.14 1.73 -1.74
CA LEU A 15 -6.32 1.66 -2.95
C LEU A 15 -5.29 0.53 -2.87
N TRP A 16 -4.93 0.03 -4.04
CA TRP A 16 -3.73 -0.76 -4.26
C TRP A 16 -2.52 0.17 -4.31
N VAL A 17 -1.52 -0.15 -3.49
CA VAL A 17 -0.25 0.57 -3.41
C VAL A 17 0.87 -0.37 -3.81
N ALA A 18 1.68 0.08 -4.76
CA ALA A 18 2.91 -0.57 -5.17
C ALA A 18 4.09 0.09 -4.43
N LEU A 19 4.70 -0.65 -3.51
CA LEU A 19 5.83 -0.25 -2.69
C LEU A 19 7.14 -0.76 -3.31
N ALA A 20 8.25 -0.06 -3.07
CA ALA A 20 9.57 -0.56 -3.42
C ALA A 20 10.08 -1.58 -2.37
N GLU A 21 11.28 -2.11 -2.58
CA GLU A 21 11.90 -3.13 -1.69
C GLU A 21 12.11 -2.66 -0.25
N ASP A 22 12.09 -1.34 -0.03
CA ASP A 22 12.19 -0.72 1.29
C ASP A 22 10.84 -0.73 2.06
N GLU A 23 9.75 -1.14 1.41
CA GLU A 23 8.36 -1.14 1.92
C GLU A 23 7.85 0.24 2.34
N THR A 24 8.61 1.30 2.07
CA THR A 24 8.29 2.69 2.46
C THR A 24 8.11 3.58 1.25
N THR A 25 8.80 3.31 0.14
CA THR A 25 8.70 4.12 -1.06
C THR A 25 7.50 3.70 -1.89
N VAL A 26 6.54 4.60 -2.06
CA VAL A 26 5.38 4.39 -2.93
C VAL A 26 5.76 4.65 -4.39
N LEU A 27 5.87 3.58 -5.17
CA LEU A 27 6.16 3.63 -6.61
C LEU A 27 4.89 3.91 -7.42
N GLY A 28 3.73 3.44 -6.96
CA GLY A 28 2.45 3.67 -7.63
C GLY A 28 1.26 3.39 -6.74
N ALA A 29 0.11 3.98 -7.06
CA ALA A 29 -1.15 3.68 -6.40
C ALA A 29 -2.31 3.71 -7.39
N GLY A 30 -3.36 2.93 -7.14
CA GLY A 30 -4.54 2.89 -7.98
C GLY A 30 -5.68 2.05 -7.37
N LYS A 31 -6.88 2.17 -7.94
CA LYS A 31 -8.05 1.37 -7.50
C LYS A 31 -7.92 -0.11 -7.83
N THR A 32 -7.06 -0.46 -8.79
CA THR A 32 -6.82 -1.82 -9.24
C THR A 32 -5.33 -2.15 -9.19
N VAL A 33 -5.03 -3.44 -9.04
CA VAL A 33 -3.65 -3.96 -9.07
C VAL A 33 -2.93 -3.52 -10.35
N GLN A 34 -3.60 -3.62 -11.50
CA GLN A 34 -3.04 -3.23 -12.79
C GLN A 34 -2.65 -1.76 -12.83
N ALA A 35 -3.51 -0.86 -12.32
CA ALA A 35 -3.22 0.58 -12.29
C ALA A 35 -2.01 0.90 -11.40
N ALA A 36 -1.93 0.28 -10.21
CA ALA A 36 -0.79 0.44 -9.32
C ALA A 36 0.52 -0.10 -9.94
N LEU A 37 0.45 -1.25 -10.62
CA LEU A 37 1.60 -1.88 -11.27
C LEU A 37 2.08 -1.11 -12.50
N LEU A 38 1.17 -0.57 -13.32
CA LEU A 38 1.49 0.33 -14.43
C LEU A 38 2.17 1.61 -13.92
N ALA A 39 1.66 2.21 -12.84
CA ALA A 39 2.26 3.38 -12.22
C ALA A 39 3.66 3.07 -11.67
N ALA A 40 3.84 1.92 -11.03
CA ALA A 40 5.13 1.49 -10.49
C ALA A 40 6.16 1.20 -11.59
N LYS A 41 5.76 0.52 -12.67
CA LYS A 41 6.62 0.23 -13.84
C LYS A 41 7.18 1.49 -14.48
N LYS A 42 6.46 2.62 -14.44
CA LYS A 42 6.94 3.91 -14.93
C LYS A 42 8.06 4.50 -14.06
N LYS A 43 8.07 4.20 -12.77
CA LYS A 43 9.04 4.76 -11.81
C LYS A 43 10.23 3.84 -11.54
N SER A 44 10.02 2.53 -11.57
CA SER A 44 11.08 1.56 -11.32
C SER A 44 10.87 0.30 -12.15
N PRO A 45 11.94 -0.25 -12.77
CA PRO A 45 11.89 -1.53 -13.47
C PRO A 45 11.86 -2.74 -12.52
N LYS A 46 12.09 -2.54 -11.22
CA LYS A 46 12.07 -3.61 -10.21
C LYS A 46 10.65 -4.04 -9.86
N MET A 47 10.49 -5.30 -9.46
CA MET A 47 9.20 -5.85 -9.06
C MET A 47 8.73 -5.20 -7.73
N PRO A 48 7.63 -4.44 -7.73
CA PRO A 48 7.16 -3.76 -6.53
C PRO A 48 6.34 -4.70 -5.63
N PHE A 49 6.31 -4.41 -4.33
CA PHE A 49 5.42 -5.04 -3.37
C PHE A 49 4.01 -4.45 -3.50
N LEU A 50 3.03 -5.28 -3.84
CA LEU A 50 1.64 -4.85 -3.97
C LEU A 50 0.90 -5.05 -2.65
N THR A 51 0.39 -3.96 -2.09
CA THR A 51 -0.41 -3.96 -0.86
C THR A 51 -1.77 -3.37 -1.14
N HIS A 52 -2.84 -4.09 -0.79
CA HIS A 52 -4.18 -3.53 -0.77
C HIS A 52 -4.43 -2.88 0.59
N VAL A 53 -4.63 -1.57 0.60
CA VAL A 53 -4.92 -0.84 1.84
C VAL A 53 -6.42 -0.93 2.10
N PRO A 54 -6.85 -1.51 3.24
CA PRO A 54 -8.27 -1.60 3.55
C PRO A 54 -8.87 -0.21 3.77
N ASP A 55 -10.12 -0.03 3.34
CA ASP A 55 -10.85 1.22 3.51
C ASP A 55 -11.15 1.52 4.99
N ARG A 56 -11.42 0.46 5.77
CA ARG A 56 -11.66 0.52 7.21
C ARG A 56 -10.71 -0.39 7.95
N ILE A 57 -10.05 0.16 8.96
CA ILE A 57 -9.35 -0.62 9.99
C ILE A 57 -10.42 -1.00 11.00
N VAL A 58 -10.92 -2.23 10.91
CA VAL A 58 -11.86 -2.76 11.91
C VAL A 58 -11.00 -3.39 13.01
N SER A 59 -10.75 -2.64 14.07
CA SER A 59 -10.05 -3.13 15.26
C SER A 59 -11.00 -4.03 16.06
N TYR A 60 -10.67 -5.30 16.15
CA TYR A 60 -11.35 -6.23 17.04
C TYR A 60 -10.56 -6.34 18.34
N VAL A 61 -11.18 -5.92 19.45
CA VAL A 61 -10.68 -6.17 20.81
C VAL A 61 -11.65 -7.18 21.40
N GLY A 62 -11.17 -8.40 21.65
CA GLY A 62 -12.01 -9.44 22.23
C GLY A 62 -12.62 -8.97 23.54
N SER A 63 -13.94 -9.00 23.63
CA SER A 63 -14.64 -8.83 24.91
C SER A 63 -14.57 -10.15 25.65
N LEU A 64 -14.11 -10.11 26.90
CA LEU A 64 -14.16 -11.21 27.87
C LEU A 64 -15.48 -11.14 28.65
#